data_AF-A0A937JR71-F1
#
_entry.id   AF-A0A937JR71-F1
#
_cell.length_a   1.000
_cell.length_b   1.000
_cell.length_c   1.000
_cell.angle_alpha   90.00
_cell.angle_beta   90.00
_cell.angle_gamma   90.00
#
_symmetry.space_group_name_H-M   'P 1'
#
loop_
_entity.id
_entity.type
_entity.pdbx_description
1 polymer ?
#
loop_
_entity_poly.entity_id
_entity_poly.type
_entity_poly.pdbx_seq_one_letter_code
_entity_poly.pdbx_strand_id
1 'polypeptide(L)'
;MQIGRFFSLSNGRVGQFLSPRVLLVRTPFRPVARQQEVCYFGFEQLKQAQKFAQNLALAGYSFQLRRSQVVPQPYEVRLPGHSDLARTLAYWDRLDRQPNSVPSAGSHSLGSPLAA
;
A
#
# COMPACT_ATOMS: atom_id res chain seq x y z
N MET A 1 -3.28 12.44 0.83
CA MET A 1 -2.19 11.77 0.09
C MET A 1 -2.60 11.57 -1.35
N GLN A 2 -1.75 11.93 -2.32
CA GLN A 2 -2.03 11.67 -3.73
C GLN A 2 -1.38 10.35 -4.15
N ILE A 3 -2.20 9.31 -4.32
CA ILE A 3 -1.76 7.98 -4.76
C ILE A 3 -1.33 8.07 -6.24
N GLY A 4 -0.24 7.40 -6.59
CA GLY A 4 0.26 7.31 -7.96
C GLY A 4 1.10 8.50 -8.43
N ARG A 5 1.09 9.63 -7.71
CA ARG A 5 1.92 10.79 -8.03
C ARG A 5 3.28 10.71 -7.34
N PHE A 6 4.31 11.16 -8.05
CA PHE A 6 5.66 11.29 -7.52
C PHE A 6 5.80 12.58 -6.71
N PHE A 7 6.60 12.53 -5.65
CA PHE A 7 6.96 13.71 -4.87
C PHE A 7 8.44 13.65 -4.48
N SER A 8 9.07 14.81 -4.37
CA SER A 8 10.47 14.90 -3.98
C SER A 8 10.62 14.62 -2.48
N LEU A 9 11.63 13.83 -2.15
CA LEU A 9 12.14 13.63 -0.81
C LEU A 9 13.55 14.25 -0.76
N SER A 10 13.99 14.66 0.43
CA SER A 10 15.34 15.21 0.63
C SER A 10 16.43 14.27 0.08
N ASN A 11 17.55 14.86 -0.35
CA ASN A 11 18.75 14.16 -0.86
C ASN A 11 18.54 13.43 -2.20
N GLY A 12 17.77 14.03 -3.12
CA GLY A 12 17.58 13.51 -4.49
C GLY A 12 16.76 12.21 -4.52
N ARG A 13 15.92 11.99 -3.51
CA ARG A 13 15.01 10.85 -3.42
C ARG A 13 13.66 11.25 -3.99
N VAL A 14 12.94 10.29 -4.55
CA VAL A 14 11.57 10.48 -5.05
C VAL A 14 10.69 9.42 -4.42
N GLY A 15 9.61 9.85 -3.77
CA GLY A 15 8.58 8.99 -3.22
C GLY A 15 7.39 8.86 -4.16
N GLN A 16 6.70 7.72 -4.10
CA GLN A 16 5.42 7.48 -4.75
C GLN A 16 4.56 6.59 -3.86
N PHE A 17 3.41 7.08 -3.42
CA PHE A 17 2.44 6.24 -2.73
C PHE A 17 1.75 5.34 -3.76
N LEU A 18 1.91 4.03 -3.63
CA LEU A 18 1.20 3.03 -4.41
C LEU A 18 -0.16 2.71 -3.77
N SER A 19 -0.30 2.88 -2.47
CA SER A 19 -1.58 2.88 -1.77
C SER A 19 -1.45 3.74 -0.50
N PRO A 20 -2.51 3.94 0.31
CA PRO A 20 -2.40 4.70 1.56
C PRO A 20 -1.38 4.14 2.56
N ARG A 21 -1.00 2.86 2.43
CA ARG A 21 -0.05 2.17 3.31
C ARG A 21 1.25 1.75 2.62
N VAL A 22 1.32 1.84 1.29
CA VAL A 22 2.48 1.38 0.53
C VAL A 22 3.16 2.55 -0.15
N LEU A 23 4.40 2.82 0.25
CA LEU A 23 5.25 3.88 -0.31
C LEU A 23 6.49 3.27 -0.97
N LEU A 24 6.73 3.66 -2.22
CA LEU A 24 7.95 3.32 -2.95
C LEU A 24 8.88 4.55 -2.98
N VAL A 25 10.14 4.38 -2.60
CA VAL A 25 11.16 5.43 -2.65
C VAL A 25 12.29 5.03 -3.58
N ARG A 26 12.68 5.93 -4.49
CA ARG A 26 13.73 5.74 -5.47
C ARG A 26 14.77 6.86 -5.37
N THR A 27 16.01 6.58 -5.78
CA THR A 27 17.09 7.56 -5.96
C THR A 27 17.50 7.63 -7.42
N PRO A 28 16.78 8.40 -8.26
CA PRO A 28 16.99 8.39 -9.71
C PRO A 28 18.33 8.97 -10.17
N PHE A 29 18.95 9.86 -9.38
CA PHE A 29 20.15 10.62 -9.78
C PHE A 29 21.48 10.01 -9.29
N ARG A 30 21.47 8.80 -8.72
CA ARG A 30 22.72 8.16 -8.24
C ARG A 30 23.25 7.16 -9.28
N PRO A 31 24.51 7.31 -9.75
CA PRO A 31 25.10 6.49 -10.82
C PRO A 31 25.51 5.07 -10.39
N VAL A 32 25.34 4.68 -9.12
CA VAL A 32 25.79 3.38 -8.63
C VAL A 32 24.76 2.29 -8.95
N ALA A 33 24.94 1.67 -10.12
CA ALA A 33 24.61 0.32 -10.65
C ALA A 33 23.45 -0.56 -10.14
N ARG A 34 22.78 -0.27 -9.01
CA ARG A 34 21.51 -0.90 -8.64
C ARG A 34 20.68 0.16 -7.95
N GLN A 35 19.74 0.76 -8.69
CA GLN A 35 18.67 1.58 -8.13
C GLN A 35 17.93 0.73 -7.09
N GLN A 36 18.39 0.75 -5.84
CA GLN A 36 17.71 0.08 -4.74
C GLN A 36 16.50 0.93 -4.40
N GLU A 37 15.41 0.62 -5.07
CA GLU A 37 14.09 1.04 -4.64
C GLU A 37 13.90 0.53 -3.21
N VAL A 38 13.35 1.38 -2.35
CA VAL A 38 13.02 1.01 -0.98
C VAL A 38 11.52 1.06 -0.85
N CYS A 39 10.93 -0.05 -0.42
CA CYS A 39 9.52 -0.18 -0.17
C CYS A 39 9.26 0.05 1.32
N TYR A 40 8.21 0.81 1.63
CA TYR A 40 7.73 1.02 2.99
C TYR A 40 6.27 0.59 3.09
N PHE A 41 5.99 -0.22 4.09
CA PHE A 41 4.66 -0.76 4.39
C PHE A 41 4.22 -0.25 5.75
N GLY A 42 3.14 0.52 5.80
CA GLY A 42 2.60 1.14 7.02
C GLY A 42 1.54 0.30 7.71
N PHE A 43 1.59 0.27 9.04
CA PHE A 43 0.69 -0.50 9.90
C PHE A 43 0.20 0.32 11.10
N GLU A 44 -1.10 0.22 11.42
CA GLU A 44 -1.70 0.88 12.59
C GLU A 44 -1.28 0.21 13.90
N GLN A 45 -1.05 -1.11 13.86
CA GLN A 45 -0.76 -1.92 15.04
C GLN A 45 0.59 -2.62 14.91
N LEU A 46 1.39 -2.58 15.99
CA LEU A 46 2.69 -3.25 16.03
C LEU A 46 2.58 -4.76 15.78
N LYS A 47 1.55 -5.41 16.34
CA LYS A 47 1.33 -6.86 16.17
C LYS A 47 1.15 -7.24 14.69
N GLN A 48 0.43 -6.42 13.92
CA GLN A 48 0.24 -6.64 12.48
C GLN A 48 1.57 -6.49 11.73
N ALA A 49 2.34 -5.45 12.05
CA ALA A 49 3.64 -5.21 11.47
C ALA A 49 4.64 -6.36 11.76
N GLN A 50 4.64 -6.87 12.99
CA GLN A 50 5.45 -8.01 13.42
C GLN A 50 5.06 -9.30 12.68
N LYS A 51 3.75 -9.58 12.55
CA LYS A 51 3.27 -10.75 11.80
C LYS A 51 3.70 -10.68 10.33
N PHE A 52 3.57 -9.50 9.71
CA PHE A 52 4.03 -9.29 8.35
C PHE A 52 5.55 -9.47 8.21
N ALA A 53 6.32 -8.90 9.14
CA ALA A 53 7.77 -9.08 9.22
C ALA A 53 8.17 -10.56 9.36
N GLN A 54 7.48 -11.34 10.19
CA GLN A 54 7.71 -12.78 10.31
C GLN A 54 7.50 -13.51 8.97
N ASN A 55 6.42 -13.18 8.25
CA ASN A 55 6.18 -13.77 6.92
C ASN A 55 7.28 -13.41 5.92
N LEU A 56 7.78 -12.16 5.96
CA LEU A 56 8.92 -11.76 5.14
C LEU A 56 10.19 -12.55 5.48
N ALA A 57 10.47 -12.76 6.77
CA ALA A 57 11.61 -13.55 7.22
C ALA A 57 11.53 -14.99 6.73
N LEU A 58 10.35 -15.62 6.86
CA LEU A 58 10.10 -16.98 6.39
C LEU A 58 10.28 -17.12 4.88
N ALA A 59 9.95 -16.08 4.11
CA ALA A 59 10.17 -16.04 2.67
C ALA A 59 11.60 -15.59 2.27
N GLY A 60 12.50 -15.41 3.23
CA GLY A 60 13.92 -15.10 2.98
C GLY A 60 14.21 -13.62 2.68
N TYR A 61 13.27 -12.70 2.91
CA TYR A 61 13.48 -11.28 2.67
C TYR A 61 14.20 -10.60 3.83
N SER A 62 15.12 -9.69 3.51
CA SER A 62 15.76 -8.81 4.49
C SER A 62 14.94 -7.53 4.67
N PHE A 63 14.51 -7.23 5.90
CA PHE A 63 13.67 -6.06 6.20
C PHE A 63 14.07 -5.38 7.51
N GLN A 64 13.51 -4.20 7.77
CA GLN A 64 13.61 -3.49 9.04
C GLN A 64 12.21 -3.08 9.51
N LEU A 65 11.82 -3.53 10.71
CA LEU A 65 10.62 -3.05 11.40
C LEU A 65 11.00 -1.89 12.32
N ARG A 66 10.29 -0.76 12.23
CA ARG A 66 10.56 0.42 13.05
C ARG A 66 9.32 1.28 13.28
N ARG A 67 9.43 2.25 14.19
CA ARG A 67 8.48 3.36 14.26
C ARG A 67 8.55 4.16 12.97
N SER A 68 7.39 4.55 12.47
CA SER A 68 7.30 5.22 11.19
C SER A 68 7.93 6.60 11.19
N GLN A 69 8.55 6.92 10.07
CA GLN A 69 9.11 8.23 9.78
C GLN A 69 8.68 8.74 8.41
N VAL A 70 8.21 7.85 7.53
CA VAL A 70 8.00 8.17 6.10
C VAL A 70 6.56 7.92 5.67
N VAL A 71 5.89 6.92 6.26
CA VAL A 71 4.48 6.64 6.03
C VAL A 71 3.63 7.22 7.18
N PRO A 72 2.34 7.53 6.97
CA PRO A 72 1.53 8.18 8.00
C PRO A 72 1.17 7.25 9.17
N GLN A 73 1.19 5.93 8.96
CA GLN A 73 0.92 4.95 10.01
C GLN A 73 2.02 4.96 11.07
N PRO A 74 1.75 4.58 12.34
CA PRO A 74 2.73 4.64 13.43
C PRO A 74 3.89 3.63 13.32
N TYR A 75 3.68 2.52 12.62
CA TYR A 75 4.69 1.47 12.41
C TYR A 75 4.94 1.28 10.92
N GLU A 76 6.20 1.07 10.56
CA GLU A 76 6.57 0.78 9.17
C GLU A 76 7.54 -0.39 9.07
N VAL A 77 7.37 -1.18 8.02
CA VAL A 77 8.34 -2.17 7.57
C VAL A 77 9.04 -1.62 6.33
N ARG A 78 10.35 -1.44 6.43
CA ARG A 78 11.23 -1.04 5.34
C ARG A 78 11.82 -2.28 4.68
N LEU A 79 11.62 -2.42 3.38
CA LEU A 79 12.13 -3.51 2.57
C LEU A 79 12.99 -2.92 1.42
N PRO A 80 14.31 -3.12 1.44
CA PRO A 80 15.17 -2.77 0.31
C PRO A 80 14.93 -3.72 -0.87
N GLY A 81 14.79 -3.18 -2.07
CA GLY A 81 14.46 -3.95 -3.27
C GLY A 81 12.98 -4.35 -3.34
N HIS A 82 12.66 -5.15 -4.35
CA HIS A 82 11.36 -5.83 -4.50
C HIS A 82 10.15 -4.91 -4.69
N SER A 83 10.24 -3.96 -5.63
CA SER A 83 9.10 -3.11 -5.98
C SER A 83 7.89 -3.86 -6.52
N ASP A 84 8.09 -5.05 -7.10
CA ASP A 84 6.98 -5.90 -7.54
C ASP A 84 6.12 -6.33 -6.36
N LEU A 85 6.72 -6.70 -5.22
CA LEU A 85 5.98 -7.01 -4.00
C LEU A 85 5.18 -5.81 -3.51
N ALA A 86 5.76 -4.61 -3.58
CA ALA A 86 5.06 -3.38 -3.22
C ALA A 86 3.86 -3.10 -4.13
N ARG A 87 3.99 -3.33 -5.44
CA ARG A 87 2.86 -3.21 -6.38
C ARG A 87 1.77 -4.22 -6.09
N THR A 88 2.14 -5.49 -5.86
CA THR A 88 1.20 -6.54 -5.49
C THR A 88 0.45 -6.15 -4.22
N LEU A 89 1.14 -5.82 -3.13
CA LEU A 89 0.49 -5.45 -1.88
C LEU A 89 -0.37 -4.18 -1.99
N ALA A 90 0.07 -3.19 -2.76
CA ALA A 90 -0.74 -2.01 -3.03
C ALA A 90 -2.01 -2.35 -3.81
N TYR A 91 -1.96 -3.31 -4.73
CA TYR A 91 -3.15 -3.81 -5.43
C TYR A 91 -4.13 -4.46 -4.45
N TRP A 92 -3.67 -5.37 -3.59
CA TRP A 92 -4.51 -6.00 -2.56
C TRP A 92 -5.10 -4.98 -1.57
N ASP A 93 -4.31 -4.01 -1.08
CA ASP A 93 -4.79 -2.96 -0.15
C ASP A 93 -5.84 -2.04 -0.80
N ARG A 94 -5.82 -1.84 -2.13
CA ARG A 94 -6.86 -1.11 -2.83
C ARG A 94 -8.14 -1.92 -3.00
N LEU A 95 -8.03 -3.24 -3.24
CA LEU A 95 -9.18 -4.13 -3.36
C LEU A 95 -9.95 -4.26 -2.04
N ASP A 96 -9.23 -4.43 -0.94
CA ASP A 96 -9.82 -4.54 0.41
C ASP A 96 -10.58 -3.25 0.82
N ARG A 97 -10.24 -2.12 0.20
CA ARG A 97 -10.88 -0.81 0.41
C ARG A 97 -11.99 -0.51 -0.58
N GLN A 98 -12.23 -1.34 -1.60
CA GLN A 98 -13.46 -1.22 -2.36
C GLN A 98 -14.58 -1.82 -1.51
N PRO A 99 -15.48 -1.00 -0.93
CA PRO A 99 -16.68 -1.57 -0.34
C PRO A 99 -17.37 -2.32 -1.47
N ASN A 100 -17.74 -3.58 -1.23
CA ASN A 100 -18.55 -4.39 -2.13
C ASN A 100 -19.54 -3.50 -2.92
N SER A 101 -19.25 -3.27 -4.19
CA SER A 101 -20.26 -2.91 -5.18
C SER A 101 -21.10 -4.17 -5.38
N VAL A 102 -21.93 -4.46 -4.39
CA VAL A 102 -23.02 -5.42 -4.54
C VAL A 102 -23.88 -4.87 -5.69
N PRO A 103 -24.10 -5.60 -6.79
CA PRO A 103 -25.15 -5.21 -7.71
C PRO A 103 -26.44 -5.30 -6.92
N SER A 104 -27.13 -4.16 -6.75
CA SER A 104 -28.49 -4.13 -6.23
C SER A 104 -29.38 -4.82 -7.27
N ALA A 105 -29.44 -6.13 -7.20
CA ALA A 105 -30.38 -6.94 -7.94
C ALA A 105 -31.74 -6.77 -7.25
N GLY A 106 -32.62 -6.06 -7.96
CA GLY A 106 -34.08 -6.11 -7.91
C GLY A 106 -34.78 -6.47 -6.60
N SER A 107 -35.46 -5.48 -6.03
CA SER A 107 -36.71 -5.73 -5.31
C SER A 107 -37.87 -5.20 -6.16
N HIS A 108 -38.57 -6.13 -6.80
CA HIS A 108 -39.94 -5.96 -7.28
C HIS A 108 -40.80 -5.32 -6.16
N SER A 109 -41.52 -4.25 -6.48
CA SER A 109 -42.80 -3.95 -5.84
C SER A 109 -43.84 -3.69 -6.92
N LEU A 110 -44.76 -4.65 -7.04
CA LEU A 110 -46.03 -4.51 -7.73
C LEU A 110 -46.80 -3.34 -7.09
N GLY A 111 -47.06 -2.30 -7.87
CA GLY A 111 -48.00 -1.23 -7.52
C GLY A 111 -49.15 -1.23 -8.53
N SER A 112 -50.27 -1.84 -8.15
CA SER A 112 -51.54 -1.76 -8.87
C SER A 112 -52.00 -0.30 -9.03
N PRO A 113 -52.47 0.14 -10.21
CA PRO A 113 -53.28 1.35 -10.30
C PRO A 113 -54.75 0.99 -10.05
N LEU A 114 -55.31 1.55 -8.97
CA LEU A 114 -56.75 1.61 -8.72
C LEU A 114 -57.31 2.82 -9.48
N ALA A 115 -58.20 2.61 -10.45
CA ALA A 115 -59.06 3.66 -11.00
C ALA A 115 -60.41 3.06 -11.35
N ALA A 116 -61.44 3.54 -10.67
CA ALA A 116 -62.85 3.42 -11.01
C ALA A 116 -63.40 4.84 -11.19
#